data_AF-A0A0F8ZE23-F1
#
_entry.id   AF-A0A0F8ZE23-F1
#
_cell.length_a   1.000
_cell.length_b   1.000
_cell.length_c   1.000
_cell.angle_alpha   90.00
_cell.angle_beta   90.00
_cell.angle_gamma   90.00
#
_symmetry.space_group_name_H-M   'P 1'
#
loop_
_entity.id
_entity.type
_entity.pdbx_description
1 polymer ?
#
loop_
_entity_poly.entity_id
_entity_poly.type
_entity_poly.pdbx_seq_one_letter_code
_entity_poly.pdbx_strand_id
1 'polypeptide(L)'
;MKLTNNIGCMEKEEIENFAAMVLKECGYAYTMKWTTAGNILIKPFVYIDERNIDTYPYLAKYWILHEIAHIDTHPQDDRHGEIFHARLAELINQFMTTVE
;
A
#
# COMPACT_ATOMS: atom_id res chain seq x y z
N MET A 1 -5.91 -29.21 10.45
CA MET A 1 -6.16 -27.77 10.62
C MET A 1 -4.80 -27.13 10.85
N LYS A 2 -4.28 -26.39 9.87
CA LYS A 2 -2.98 -25.72 10.00
C LYS A 2 -3.23 -24.50 10.90
N LEU A 3 -2.82 -24.59 12.16
CA LEU A 3 -2.82 -23.44 13.07
C LEU A 3 -1.76 -22.49 12.53
N THR A 4 -2.17 -21.51 11.71
CA THR A 4 -1.32 -20.39 11.36
C THR A 4 -1.42 -19.41 12.52
N ASN A 5 -0.29 -19.01 13.10
CA ASN A 5 -0.21 -18.04 14.19
C ASN A 5 -0.50 -16.61 13.67
N ASN A 6 -1.56 -16.44 12.88
CA ASN A 6 -1.84 -15.22 12.11
C ASN A 6 -2.84 -14.29 12.82
N ILE A 7 -2.96 -14.39 14.15
CA ILE A 7 -3.88 -13.54 14.91
C ILE A 7 -3.52 -12.08 14.67
N GLY A 8 -4.45 -11.33 14.06
CA GLY A 8 -4.30 -9.92 13.76
C GLY A 8 -3.51 -9.59 12.49
N CYS A 9 -3.19 -10.57 11.62
CA CYS A 9 -2.65 -10.30 10.28
C CYS A 9 -3.77 -9.87 9.33
N MET A 10 -3.42 -9.12 8.27
CA MET A 10 -4.40 -8.71 7.26
C MET A 10 -4.58 -9.80 6.20
N GLU A 11 -5.83 -10.16 5.98
CA GLU A 11 -6.28 -11.04 4.91
C GLU A 11 -6.30 -10.30 3.56
N LYS A 12 -6.35 -11.08 2.48
CA LYS A 12 -6.35 -10.57 1.10
C LYS A 12 -7.38 -9.45 0.87
N GLU A 13 -8.62 -9.68 1.30
CA GLU A 13 -9.74 -8.74 1.13
C GLU A 13 -9.51 -7.43 1.92
N GLU A 14 -8.93 -7.51 3.11
CA GLU A 14 -8.63 -6.32 3.92
C GLU A 14 -7.56 -5.45 3.26
N ILE A 15 -6.56 -6.07 2.62
CA ILE A 15 -5.50 -5.39 1.86
C ILE A 15 -6.11 -4.69 0.64
N GLU A 16 -6.98 -5.38 -0.12
CA GLU A 16 -7.69 -4.81 -1.27
C GLU A 16 -8.58 -3.62 -0.86
N ASN A 17 -9.36 -3.78 0.23
CA ASN A 17 -10.24 -2.74 0.75
C ASN A 17 -9.45 -1.51 1.21
N PHE A 18 -8.33 -1.70 1.91
CA PHE A 18 -7.47 -0.59 2.32
C PHE A 18 -6.90 0.15 1.11
N ALA A 19 -6.38 -0.56 0.10
CA ALA A 19 -5.87 0.07 -1.12
C ALA A 19 -6.95 0.86 -1.86
N ALA A 20 -8.15 0.28 -2.01
CA ALA A 20 -9.27 0.95 -2.66
C ALA A 20 -9.72 2.21 -1.92
N MET A 21 -9.75 2.17 -0.58
CA MET A 21 -10.07 3.32 0.26
C MET A 21 -9.05 4.45 0.07
N VAL A 22 -7.75 4.17 0.19
CA VAL A 22 -6.69 5.20 0.03
C VAL A 22 -6.75 5.84 -1.35
N LEU A 23 -6.83 5.02 -2.41
CA LEU A 23 -6.90 5.52 -3.79
C LEU A 23 -8.13 6.42 -4.01
N LYS A 24 -9.28 6.03 -3.44
CA LYS A 24 -10.52 6.82 -3.50
C LYS A 24 -10.39 8.14 -2.75
N GLU A 25 -9.89 8.12 -1.51
CA GLU A 25 -9.75 9.33 -0.69
C GLU A 25 -8.75 10.33 -1.26
N CYS A 26 -7.68 9.85 -1.90
CA CYS A 26 -6.73 10.71 -2.61
C CYS A 26 -7.18 11.11 -4.03
N GLY A 27 -8.31 10.58 -4.53
CA GLY A 27 -8.84 10.93 -5.85
C GLY A 27 -8.05 10.34 -7.03
N TYR A 28 -7.31 9.24 -6.82
CA TYR A 28 -6.52 8.60 -7.86
C TYR A 28 -7.36 7.61 -8.68
N ALA A 29 -7.32 7.77 -10.01
CA ALA A 29 -7.91 6.84 -10.97
C ALA A 29 -6.99 5.62 -11.22
N TYR A 30 -6.58 4.94 -10.15
CA TYR A 30 -5.75 3.74 -10.18
C TYR A 30 -6.50 2.54 -9.58
N THR A 31 -5.98 1.34 -9.78
CA THR A 31 -6.55 0.12 -9.17
C THR A 31 -5.45 -0.78 -8.67
N MET A 32 -5.63 -1.38 -7.50
CA MET A 32 -4.71 -2.36 -6.97
C MET A 32 -4.81 -3.69 -7.73
N LYS A 33 -3.67 -4.36 -7.94
CA LYS A 33 -3.60 -5.72 -8.50
C LYS A 33 -2.59 -6.57 -7.73
N TRP A 34 -2.80 -7.87 -7.69
CA TRP A 34 -1.84 -8.82 -7.14
C TRP A 34 -0.73 -9.14 -8.13
N THR A 35 0.45 -9.47 -7.60
CA THR A 35 1.61 -9.95 -8.35
C THR A 35 2.46 -10.88 -7.49
N THR A 36 3.39 -11.60 -8.11
CA THR A 36 4.41 -12.40 -7.45
C THR A 36 5.83 -11.85 -7.66
N ALA A 37 5.94 -10.68 -8.32
CA ALA A 37 7.19 -10.07 -8.76
C ALA A 37 7.68 -8.89 -7.89
N GLY A 38 7.08 -8.66 -6.73
CA GLY A 38 7.34 -7.51 -5.86
C GLY A 38 6.28 -6.41 -5.93
N ASN A 39 6.30 -5.50 -4.96
CA ASN A 39 5.43 -4.32 -4.95
C ASN A 39 5.94 -3.31 -5.98
N ILE A 40 5.05 -2.77 -6.82
CA ILE A 40 5.43 -1.79 -7.85
C ILE A 40 4.23 -0.99 -8.36
N LEU A 41 4.41 0.31 -8.59
CA LEU A 41 3.50 1.13 -9.37
C LEU A 41 3.78 1.03 -10.88
N ILE A 42 2.80 0.62 -11.68
CA ILE A 42 2.83 0.69 -13.15
C ILE A 42 1.48 1.20 -13.61
N LYS A 43 1.42 2.47 -14.08
CA LYS A 43 0.17 3.13 -14.45
C LYS A 43 -0.69 2.26 -15.39
N PRO A 44 -2.00 2.08 -15.11
CA PRO A 44 -2.81 2.67 -14.03
C PRO A 44 -2.96 1.78 -12.79
N PHE A 45 -2.01 0.88 -12.51
CA PHE A 45 -2.12 -0.13 -11.47
C PHE A 45 -1.08 0.02 -10.37
N VAL A 46 -1.51 -0.25 -9.14
CA VAL A 46 -0.65 -0.45 -7.98
C VAL A 46 -0.54 -1.96 -7.78
N TYR A 47 0.62 -2.55 -8.06
CA TYR A 47 0.84 -3.98 -7.85
C TYR A 47 1.36 -4.24 -6.45
N ILE A 48 0.70 -5.12 -5.69
CA ILE A 48 1.14 -5.57 -4.38
C ILE A 48 1.43 -7.06 -4.44
N ASP A 49 2.55 -7.45 -3.85
CA ASP A 49 3.00 -8.83 -3.83
C ASP A 49 2.11 -9.69 -2.94
N GLU A 50 1.75 -10.89 -3.41
CA GLU A 50 0.96 -11.86 -2.66
C GLU A 50 1.62 -12.29 -1.34
N ARG A 51 2.95 -12.14 -1.20
CA ARG A 51 3.67 -12.37 0.06
C ARG A 51 3.25 -11.43 1.20
N ASN A 52 2.52 -10.35 0.91
CA ASN A 52 1.98 -9.44 1.92
C ASN A 52 0.66 -9.94 2.55
N ILE A 53 0.02 -10.96 1.96
CA ILE A 53 -1.13 -11.63 2.58
C ILE A 53 -0.65 -12.30 3.88
N ASP A 54 -1.50 -12.32 4.90
CA ASP A 54 -1.18 -12.89 6.22
C ASP A 54 0.00 -12.17 6.92
N THR A 55 0.31 -10.93 6.54
CA THR A 55 1.30 -10.11 7.24
C THR A 55 0.65 -9.13 8.22
N TYR A 56 1.44 -8.61 9.17
CA TYR A 56 0.95 -7.65 10.14
C TYR A 56 0.38 -6.40 9.46
N PRO A 57 -0.71 -5.80 9.99
CA PRO A 57 -1.44 -4.72 9.34
C PRO A 57 -0.55 -3.52 9.00
N TYR A 58 0.37 -3.18 9.91
CA TYR A 58 1.31 -2.09 9.67
C TYR A 58 2.15 -2.31 8.39
N LEU A 59 2.65 -3.54 8.19
CA LEU A 59 3.51 -3.87 7.06
C LEU A 59 2.73 -3.91 5.75
N ALA A 60 1.57 -4.58 5.74
CA ALA A 60 0.72 -4.66 4.56
C ALA A 60 0.27 -3.27 4.08
N LYS A 61 -0.20 -2.43 5.02
CA LYS A 61 -0.61 -1.06 4.72
C LYS A 61 0.56 -0.19 4.26
N TYR A 62 1.73 -0.31 4.91
CA TYR A 62 2.93 0.43 4.50
C TYR A 62 3.28 0.21 3.03
N TRP A 63 3.28 -1.04 2.56
CA TRP A 63 3.60 -1.33 1.15
C TRP A 63 2.60 -0.72 0.18
N ILE A 64 1.32 -0.68 0.53
CA ILE A 64 0.31 -0.01 -0.28
C ILE A 64 0.60 1.49 -0.36
N LEU A 65 0.80 2.14 0.79
CA LEU A 65 1.08 3.58 0.85
C LEU A 65 2.38 3.94 0.12
N HIS A 66 3.40 3.06 0.21
CA HIS A 66 4.65 3.18 -0.52
C HIS A 66 4.43 3.26 -2.03
N GLU A 67 3.70 2.30 -2.61
CA GLU A 67 3.45 2.30 -4.04
C GLU A 67 2.51 3.42 -4.49
N ILE A 68 1.57 3.83 -3.63
CA ILE A 68 0.69 4.97 -3.91
C ILE A 68 1.45 6.29 -3.90
N ALA A 69 2.48 6.45 -3.06
CA ALA A 69 3.29 7.67 -3.02
C ALA A 69 3.96 7.95 -4.39
N HIS A 70 4.35 6.91 -5.13
CA HIS A 70 4.90 7.04 -6.48
C HIS A 70 3.93 7.68 -7.49
N ILE A 71 2.61 7.69 -7.24
CA ILE A 71 1.63 8.29 -8.16
C ILE A 71 1.87 9.80 -8.32
N ASP A 72 2.25 10.48 -7.24
CA ASP A 72 2.47 11.93 -7.23
C ASP A 72 3.92 12.32 -7.52
N THR A 73 4.86 11.40 -7.27
CA THR A 73 6.28 11.72 -7.32
C THR A 73 6.96 11.25 -8.59
N HIS A 74 6.37 10.31 -9.33
CA HIS A 74 6.88 9.87 -10.62
C HIS A 74 6.54 10.88 -11.74
N PRO A 75 7.46 11.18 -12.68
CA PRO A 75 8.83 10.64 -12.81
C PRO A 75 9.90 11.46 -12.08
N GLN A 76 9.52 12.54 -11.39
CA GLN A 76 10.47 13.49 -10.80
C GLN A 76 11.34 12.86 -9.70
N ASP A 77 10.81 11.89 -8.97
CA ASP A 77 11.45 11.28 -7.80
C ASP A 77 11.11 9.79 -7.65
N ASP A 78 11.47 9.02 -8.67
CA ASP A 78 11.28 7.55 -8.76
C ASP A 78 12.31 6.74 -7.94
N ARG A 79 13.28 7.42 -7.28
CA ARG A 79 14.37 6.80 -6.50
C ARG A 79 14.28 7.09 -5.01
N HIS A 80 13.09 7.41 -4.51
CA HIS A 80 12.82 7.62 -3.09
C HIS A 80 13.61 8.79 -2.47
N GLY A 81 13.64 9.94 -3.15
CA GLY A 81 14.19 11.19 -2.64
C GLY A 81 13.26 11.91 -1.67
N GLU A 82 13.54 13.19 -1.44
CA GLU A 82 12.84 14.01 -0.43
C GLU A 82 11.34 14.17 -0.74
N ILE A 83 10.95 14.30 -2.01
CA ILE A 83 9.55 14.49 -2.41
C ILE A 83 8.77 13.21 -2.13
N PHE A 84 9.35 12.06 -2.50
CA PHE A 84 8.78 10.75 -2.18
C PHE A 84 8.58 10.58 -0.67
N HIS A 85 9.62 10.84 0.13
CA HIS A 85 9.55 10.64 1.57
C HIS A 85 8.55 11.58 2.26
N ALA A 86 8.47 12.84 1.82
CA ALA A 86 7.45 13.77 2.29
C ALA A 86 6.04 13.23 1.99
N ARG A 87 5.80 12.78 0.75
CA ARG A 87 4.50 12.26 0.36
C ARG A 87 4.12 10.98 1.12
N LEU A 88 5.06 10.06 1.27
CA LEU A 88 4.84 8.83 2.04
C LEU A 88 4.53 9.15 3.52
N ALA A 89 5.22 10.12 4.12
CA ALA A 89 4.97 10.52 5.50
C ALA A 89 3.56 11.12 5.66
N GLU A 90 3.11 11.95 4.72
CA GLU A 90 1.73 12.45 4.70
C GLU A 90 0.70 11.32 4.67
N LEU A 91 0.88 10.35 3.76
CA LEU A 91 0.00 9.19 3.64
C LEU A 91 -0.03 8.36 4.93
N ILE A 92 1.13 8.12 5.55
CA ILE A 92 1.21 7.38 6.82
C ILE A 92 0.47 8.14 7.93
N ASN A 93 0.69 9.45 8.07
CA ASN A 93 0.01 10.27 9.07
C ASN A 93 -1.51 10.37 8.82
N GLN A 94 -1.96 10.24 7.58
CA GLN A 94 -3.39 10.25 7.27
C GLN A 94 -4.05 8.90 7.55
N PHE A 95 -3.40 7.79 7.19
CA PHE A 95 -4.06 6.47 7.11
C PHE A 95 -3.60 5.46 8.16
N MET A 96 -2.56 5.76 8.94
CA MET A 96 -1.97 4.82 9.90
C MET A 96 -2.01 5.29 11.36
N THR A 97 -2.18 6.60 11.61
CA THR A 97 -2.06 7.16 12.97
C THR A 97 -3.40 7.41 13.67
N THR A 98 -4.53 7.13 13.03
CA THR A 98 -5.84 7.16 13.68
C THR A 98 -6.08 5.85 14.41
N VAL A 99 -6.10 5.95 15.74
CA VAL A 99 -6.69 4.95 16.63
C VAL A 99 -8.20 5.18 16.56
N GLU A 100 -8.95 4.21 16.03
CA GLU A 100 -10.40 4.13 16.29
C GLU A 100 -10.65 3.70 17.75
#